data_AF-A0A1B2LX93-F1
#
_entry.id   AF-A0A1B2LX93-F1
#
_cell.length_a   1.000
_cell.length_b   1.000
_cell.length_c   1.000
_cell.angle_alpha   90.00
_cell.angle_beta   90.00
_cell.angle_gamma   90.00
#
_symmetry.space_group_name_H-M   'P 1'
#
loop_
_entity.id
_entity.type
_entity.pdbx_description
1 polymer ?
#
loop_
_entity_poly.entity_id
_entity_poly.type
_entity_poly.pdbx_seq_one_letter_code
_entity_poly.pdbx_strand_id
1 'polypeptide(L)'
;MSVMTNMGNFIVALPPSDIWLTDEQAAEFLNYEKGYFKAAIICLKDFPKPKFVTETIKGRRWNLGQVSKWLNERPDTLKKTPGRPRKI
;
A
#
# COMPACT_ATOMS: atom_id res chain seq x y z
N MET A 1 11.82 -4.18 8.64
CA MET A 1 10.66 -3.89 9.51
C MET A 1 9.53 -4.81 9.08
N SER A 2 9.07 -5.67 10.00
CA SER A 2 8.11 -6.74 9.73
C SER A 2 6.69 -6.25 9.99
N VAL A 3 5.78 -6.47 9.03
CA VAL A 3 4.35 -6.12 9.18
C VAL A 3 3.63 -7.34 9.77
N MET A 4 3.05 -7.15 10.96
CA MET A 4 2.31 -8.19 11.67
C MET A 4 0.86 -8.21 11.17
N THR A 5 0.43 -9.31 10.55
CA THR A 5 -0.97 -9.55 10.22
C THR A 5 -1.55 -10.51 11.25
N ASN A 6 -2.49 -10.03 12.06
CA ASN A 6 -3.11 -10.82 13.13
C ASN A 6 -4.26 -11.65 12.55
N MET A 7 -3.92 -12.82 12.01
CA MET A 7 -4.87 -13.90 11.77
C MET A 7 -4.71 -14.90 12.91
N GLY A 8 -5.77 -15.09 13.70
CA GLY A 8 -5.88 -16.00 14.84
C GLY A 8 -4.69 -16.95 15.05
N ASN A 9 -3.80 -16.55 15.96
CA ASN A 9 -2.79 -17.39 16.60
C ASN A 9 -1.70 -18.06 15.74
N PHE A 10 -1.51 -17.66 14.47
CA PHE A 10 -0.31 -18.03 13.71
C PHE A 10 0.34 -16.78 13.10
N ILE A 11 1.40 -16.29 13.75
CA ILE A 11 2.26 -15.25 13.21
C ILE A 11 3.11 -15.89 12.12
N VAL A 12 2.59 -15.99 10.90
CA VAL A 12 3.38 -16.35 9.73
C VAL A 12 4.06 -15.09 9.24
N ALA A 13 5.31 -14.87 9.65
CA ALA A 13 6.13 -13.77 9.18
C ALA A 13 6.64 -14.08 7.76
N LEU A 14 5.80 -13.84 6.76
CA LEU A 14 6.23 -13.88 5.37
C LEU A 14 7.16 -12.69 5.08
N PRO A 15 8.19 -12.86 4.25
CA PRO A 15 8.96 -11.72 3.78
C PRO A 15 8.02 -10.77 3.01
N PRO A 16 8.23 -9.44 3.08
CA PRO A 16 7.36 -8.47 2.44
C PRO A 16 7.17 -8.68 0.92
N SER A 17 8.14 -9.32 0.26
CA SER A 17 8.08 -9.68 -1.16
C SER A 17 7.00 -10.71 -1.51
N ASP A 18 6.62 -11.55 -0.56
CA ASP A 18 5.71 -12.67 -0.80
C ASP A 18 4.27 -12.33 -0.39
N ILE A 19 4.07 -11.15 0.22
CA ILE A 19 2.78 -10.65 0.67
C ILE A 19 2.10 -9.86 -0.44
N TRP A 20 0.89 -10.28 -0.79
CA TRP A 20 0.04 -9.66 -1.80
C TRP A 20 -1.26 -9.15 -1.18
N LEU A 21 -1.40 -7.82 -1.14
CA LEU A 21 -2.52 -7.10 -0.54
C LEU A 21 -3.70 -6.98 -1.51
N THR A 22 -4.93 -7.02 -0.99
CA THR A 22 -6.12 -6.56 -1.73
C THR A 22 -6.13 -5.04 -1.88
N ASP A 23 -7.03 -4.52 -2.73
CA ASP A 23 -7.27 -3.06 -2.83
C ASP A 23 -7.58 -2.44 -1.47
N GLU A 24 -8.37 -3.12 -0.62
CA GLU A 24 -8.73 -2.62 0.72
C GLU A 24 -7.55 -2.59 1.68
N GLN A 25 -6.76 -3.67 1.70
CA GLN A 25 -5.58 -3.76 2.55
C GLN A 25 -4.48 -2.78 2.11
N ALA A 26 -4.32 -2.57 0.80
CA ALA A 26 -3.38 -1.60 0.26
C ALA A 26 -3.82 -0.16 0.58
N ALA A 27 -5.12 0.13 0.52
CA ALA A 27 -5.68 1.42 0.94
C ALA A 27 -5.40 1.68 2.42
N GLU A 28 -5.67 0.70 3.28
CA GLU A 28 -5.41 0.80 4.72
C GLU A 28 -3.91 0.98 5.03
N PHE A 29 -3.04 0.20 4.38
CA PHE A 29 -1.59 0.30 4.54
C PHE A 29 -1.04 1.68 4.15
N LEU A 30 -1.60 2.30 3.11
CA LEU A 30 -1.20 3.62 2.63
C LEU A 30 -2.03 4.76 3.25
N ASN A 31 -2.92 4.45 4.19
CA ASN A 31 -3.83 5.37 4.86
C ASN A 31 -4.70 6.20 3.89
N TYR A 32 -5.18 5.55 2.83
CA TYR A 32 -6.19 6.07 1.93
C TYR A 32 -7.59 5.60 2.34
N GLU A 33 -8.57 6.48 2.17
CA GLU A 33 -9.97 6.10 2.25
C GLU A 33 -10.31 5.15 1.08
N LYS A 34 -11.04 4.05 1.38
CA LYS A 34 -11.24 2.91 0.47
C LYS A 34 -11.74 3.30 -0.93
N GLY A 35 -12.59 4.33 -1.04
CA GLY A 35 -13.13 4.81 -2.30
C GLY A 35 -12.12 5.58 -3.16
N TYR A 36 -11.15 6.24 -2.53
CA TYR A 36 -10.20 7.15 -3.22
C TYR A 36 -8.90 6.48 -3.61
N PHE A 37 -8.60 5.31 -3.05
CA PHE A 37 -7.33 4.62 -3.28
C PHE A 37 -6.99 4.46 -4.77
N LYS A 38 -7.93 3.98 -5.58
CA LYS A 38 -7.73 3.75 -7.02
C LYS A 38 -7.44 5.03 -7.81
N ALA A 39 -8.18 6.10 -7.50
CA ALA A 39 -7.99 7.40 -8.14
C ALA A 39 -6.72 8.11 -7.66
N ALA A 40 -6.29 7.85 -6.42
CA ALA A 40 -5.07 8.42 -5.89
C ALA A 40 -3.82 7.75 -6.50
N ILE A 41 -3.79 6.42 -6.59
CA ILE A 41 -2.61 5.68 -7.08
C ILE A 41 -2.35 5.82 -8.57
N ILE A 42 -3.37 6.01 -9.41
CA ILE A 42 -3.17 6.19 -10.85
C ILE A 42 -2.40 7.49 -11.17
N CYS A 43 -2.51 8.49 -10.28
CA CYS A 43 -1.82 9.76 -10.39
C CYS A 43 -0.42 9.72 -9.76
N LEU A 44 -0.05 8.63 -9.08
CA LEU A 44 1.26 8.50 -8.45
C LEU A 44 2.28 8.01 -9.48
N LYS A 45 3.26 8.87 -9.76
CA LYS A 45 4.38 8.54 -10.64
C LYS A 45 5.14 7.34 -10.05
N ASP A 46 5.45 6.37 -10.92
CA ASP A 46 6.25 5.18 -10.61
C ASP A 46 5.63 4.26 -9.52
N PHE A 47 4.32 4.39 -9.25
CA PHE A 47 3.64 3.49 -8.31
C PHE A 47 3.66 2.04 -8.85
N PRO A 48 3.93 1.03 -8.00
CA PRO A 48 4.05 -0.35 -8.44
C PRO A 48 2.76 -0.86 -9.08
N LYS A 49 2.88 -1.60 -10.18
CA LYS A 49 1.72 -2.14 -10.92
C LYS A 49 1.10 -3.31 -10.15
N PRO A 50 -0.23 -3.42 -10.11
CA PRO A 50 -0.88 -4.55 -9.47
C PRO A 50 -0.78 -5.81 -10.35
N LYS A 51 -0.81 -6.99 -9.72
CA LYS A 51 -1.07 -8.26 -10.40
C LYS A 51 -2.57 -8.52 -10.42
N PHE A 52 -3.11 -8.91 -11.56
CA PHE A 52 -4.50 -9.33 -11.67
C PHE A 52 -4.59 -10.84 -11.43
N VAL A 53 -5.39 -11.24 -10.45
CA VAL A 53 -5.67 -12.65 -10.16
C VAL A 53 -7.08 -12.95 -10.67
N THR A 54 -7.22 -13.99 -11.48
CA THR A 54 -8.48 -14.40 -12.11
C THR A 54 -9.05 -15.72 -11.58
N GLU A 55 -8.23 -16.51 -10.88
CA GLU A 55 -8.51 -17.92 -10.58
C GLU A 55 -9.30 -18.16 -9.29
N THR A 56 -9.03 -17.42 -8.21
CA THR A 56 -9.69 -17.62 -6.90
C THR A 56 -10.65 -16.48 -6.58
N ILE A 57 -10.10 -15.32 -6.18
CA ILE A 57 -10.87 -14.09 -5.96
C ILE A 57 -10.41 -13.11 -7.02
N LYS A 58 -11.29 -12.87 -8.00
CA LYS A 58 -11.03 -11.92 -9.09
C LYS A 58 -10.69 -10.56 -8.49
N GLY A 59 -9.51 -10.05 -8.77
CA GLY A 59 -9.10 -8.77 -8.21
C GLY A 59 -7.66 -8.38 -8.46
N ARG A 60 -7.37 -7.11 -8.20
CA ARG A 60 -6.02 -6.56 -8.18
C ARG A 60 -5.34 -6.94 -6.87
N ARG A 61 -4.07 -7.29 -6.97
CA ARG A 61 -3.20 -7.62 -5.85
C ARG A 61 -1.96 -6.75 -5.90
N TRP A 62 -1.60 -6.18 -4.76
CA TRP A 62 -0.49 -5.25 -4.60
C TRP A 62 0.62 -5.92 -3.81
N ASN A 63 1.83 -5.96 -4.36
CA ASN A 63 2.96 -6.53 -3.66
C ASN A 63 3.44 -5.59 -2.55
N LEU A 64 3.40 -6.05 -1.30
CA LEU A 64 3.77 -5.22 -0.15
C LEU A 64 5.23 -4.77 -0.23
N GLY A 65 6.14 -5.64 -0.66
CA GLY A 65 7.56 -5.32 -0.82
C GLY A 65 7.79 -4.20 -1.83
N GLN A 66 7.11 -4.23 -2.97
CA GLN A 66 7.19 -3.16 -3.98
C GLN A 66 6.58 -1.85 -3.48
N VAL A 67 5.43 -1.90 -2.81
CA VAL A 67 4.80 -0.70 -2.22
C VAL A 67 5.71 -0.09 -1.14
N SER A 68 6.30 -0.92 -0.29
CA SER A 68 7.23 -0.47 0.76
C SER A 68 8.52 0.10 0.17
N LYS A 69 9.07 -0.52 -0.88
CA LYS A 69 10.22 -0.01 -1.61
C LYS A 69 9.91 1.36 -2.22
N TRP A 70 8.76 1.50 -2.90
CA TRP A 70 8.30 2.77 -3.46
C TRP A 70 8.13 3.85 -2.38
N LEU A 71 7.62 3.50 -1.19
CA LEU A 71 7.54 4.44 -0.06
C LEU A 71 8.90 4.90 0.44
N ASN A 72 9.90 4.01 0.49
CA ASN A 72 11.26 4.33 0.93
C ASN A 72 12.05 5.14 -0.12
N GLU A 73 11.80 4.89 -1.40
CA GLU A 73 12.47 5.58 -2.52
C GLU A 73 11.84 6.94 -2.86
N ARG A 74 10.74 7.31 -2.21
CA ARG A 74 10.15 8.65 -2.38
C ARG A 74 11.12 9.71 -1.84
N PRO A 75 11.53 10.69 -2.67
CA PRO A 75 12.37 11.80 -2.20
C PRO A 75 11.64 12.57 -1.10
N ASP A 76 12.40 13.01 -0.09
CA ASP A 76 11.88 13.73 1.10
C ASP A 76 11.07 14.98 0.73
N THR A 77 11.28 15.54 -0.46
CA THR A 77 10.56 16.69 -1.01
C THR A 77 9.12 16.40 -1.43
N LEU A 78 8.74 15.12 -1.61
CA LEU A 78 7.37 14.66 -1.88
C LEU A 78 6.68 14.09 -0.62
N LYS A 79 7.42 13.89 0.48
CA LYS A 79 6.78 13.70 1.80
C LYS A 79 6.03 15.01 2.05
N LYS A 80 4.71 14.92 2.20
CA LYS A 80 3.84 16.09 2.46
C LYS A 80 4.59 17.03 3.40
N THR A 81 5.03 18.20 2.90
CA THR A 81 5.37 19.30 3.78
C THR A 81 4.19 19.39 4.74
N PRO A 82 4.38 19.25 6.07
CA PRO A 82 3.29 19.43 7.00
C PRO A 82 2.74 20.82 6.70
N GLY A 83 1.58 20.85 6.02
CA GLY A 83 1.01 22.10 5.54
C GLY A 83 0.86 22.99 6.75
N ARG A 84 1.42 24.20 6.66
CA ARG A 84 1.31 25.24 7.68
C ARG A 84 -0.12 25.20 8.26
N PRO A 85 -0.30 25.07 9.59
CA PRO A 85 -1.63 25.00 10.16
C PRO A 85 -2.47 26.16 9.62
N ARG A 86 -3.66 25.85 9.07
CA ARG A 86 -4.62 26.89 8.68
C ARG A 86 -4.84 27.74 9.93
N LYS A 87 -4.48 29.02 9.88
CA LYS A 87 -4.93 29.98 10.89
C LYS A 87 -6.45 30.01 10.80
N ILE A 88 -7.09 29.55 11.87
CA ILE A 88 -8.49 29.85 12.17
C ILE A 88 -8.55 31.32 12.60
#